data_AF-A0AAU0Q389-F1
#
_entry.id   AF-A0AAU0Q389-F1
#
_cell.length_a   1.000
_cell.length_b   1.000
_cell.length_c   1.000
_cell.angle_alpha   90.00
_cell.angle_beta   90.00
_cell.angle_gamma   90.00
#
_symmetry.space_group_name_H-M   'P 1'
#
loop_
_entity.id
_entity.type
_entity.pdbx_description
1 polymer ?
#
loop_
_entity_poly.entity_id
_entity_poly.type
_entity_poly.pdbx_seq_one_letter_code
_entity_poly.pdbx_strand_id
1 'polypeptide(L)'
;MTSPWPAGSTSRVPVLRDEWREPLRALRDPLAATDRRVRARRDRKRQWRKQTWLGRFVSTYGWRAYALPVLMVLTTVVVYQTVTGTSTPRPAAAQTVRDSPAIGVVGTAILDAPPRGLAVFDANLPAGTLPDGGPFTEAGDKTWRVVPGTTPQVGQGTVKVFRYTVEIENGLDPTMYGGDNAFAQMVDQTLTNPKGWTHNPQFAFVRIESGKPDFRISLVSPTTVRGGCGYEFRLETSCYNPSFGGMDRQSRVFINEARWVRGAVPFEGDVGSYRQYVINHEVGHAIGYLRHEPCDQQGGLAPVMMQQTFSTSNDDAAKFDPDFVKADGKTCRFNPWPYPIP
;
A
#
# COMPACT_ATOMS: atom_id res chain seq x y z
N MET A 1 8.36 -19.92 -65.53
CA MET A 1 9.27 -20.61 -66.47
C MET A 1 10.41 -19.63 -66.76
N THR A 2 11.55 -19.66 -66.06
CA THR A 2 12.65 -20.66 -66.02
C THR A 2 13.64 -20.52 -67.19
N SER A 3 14.85 -20.05 -66.89
CA SER A 3 16.03 -20.06 -67.75
C SER A 3 17.29 -20.37 -66.90
N PRO A 4 18.38 -20.94 -67.46
CA PRO A 4 19.25 -21.84 -66.66
C PRO A 4 20.59 -21.26 -66.15
N TRP A 5 21.19 -22.05 -65.25
CA TRP A 5 22.55 -22.03 -64.65
C TRP A 5 23.67 -22.42 -65.64
N PRO A 6 25.00 -22.46 -65.29
CA PRO A 6 25.69 -22.27 -64.00
C PRO A 6 26.72 -21.10 -64.03
N ALA A 7 27.73 -20.89 -63.16
CA ALA A 7 28.37 -21.62 -62.03
C ALA A 7 28.97 -20.59 -61.02
N GLY A 8 29.65 -20.88 -59.90
CA GLY A 8 30.08 -22.14 -59.27
C GLY A 8 31.60 -22.18 -58.94
N SER A 9 32.04 -21.62 -57.80
CA SER A 9 33.44 -21.71 -57.34
C SER A 9 33.58 -21.69 -55.82
N THR A 10 34.62 -22.36 -55.29
CA THR A 10 34.95 -22.41 -53.85
C THR A 10 36.46 -22.54 -53.67
N SER A 11 37.10 -21.67 -52.88
CA SER A 11 38.34 -22.06 -52.19
C SER A 11 38.75 -21.16 -51.02
N ARG A 12 39.57 -21.73 -50.15
CA ARG A 12 40.04 -21.21 -48.86
C ARG A 12 41.13 -20.15 -49.05
N VAL A 13 41.16 -19.13 -48.21
CA VAL A 13 42.31 -18.21 -48.06
C VAL A 13 43.36 -18.85 -47.13
N PRO A 14 44.66 -18.87 -47.47
CA PRO A 14 45.71 -19.45 -46.64
C PRO A 14 46.25 -18.50 -45.55
N VAL A 15 47.01 -19.09 -44.62
CA VAL A 15 47.56 -18.47 -43.41
C VAL A 15 48.62 -17.39 -43.73
N LEU A 16 48.49 -16.21 -43.13
CA LEU A 16 49.59 -15.25 -43.03
C LEU A 16 50.63 -15.75 -42.01
N ARG A 17 51.92 -15.72 -42.37
CA ARG A 17 53.03 -15.87 -41.43
C ARG A 17 53.47 -14.49 -40.94
N ASP A 18 53.92 -14.42 -39.69
CA ASP A 18 54.57 -13.25 -39.11
C ASP A 18 55.80 -13.70 -38.29
N GLU A 19 56.85 -12.89 -38.24
CA GLU A 19 58.23 -13.37 -38.41
C GLU A 19 58.98 -13.70 -37.10
N TRP A 20 58.27 -13.97 -36.01
CA TRP A 20 58.82 -14.16 -34.66
C TRP A 20 59.55 -15.50 -34.43
N ARG A 21 60.28 -16.02 -35.43
CA ARG A 21 61.09 -17.26 -35.37
C ARG A 21 62.38 -17.23 -36.20
N GLU A 22 63.17 -16.17 -36.11
CA GLU A 22 64.60 -16.26 -36.47
C GLU A 22 65.45 -16.82 -35.31
N PRO A 23 66.44 -17.69 -35.57
CA PRO A 23 67.37 -18.17 -34.54
C PRO A 23 68.49 -17.15 -34.27
N LEU A 24 68.69 -16.81 -32.99
CA LEU A 24 69.72 -15.87 -32.54
C LEU A 24 71.13 -16.27 -33.00
N ARG A 25 71.69 -15.55 -33.98
CA ARG A 25 73.10 -15.65 -34.35
C ARG A 25 73.96 -14.84 -33.37
N ALA A 26 74.85 -15.50 -32.65
CA ALA A 26 75.84 -14.83 -31.81
C ALA A 26 76.93 -14.18 -32.68
N LEU A 27 76.88 -12.86 -32.85
CA LEU A 27 77.96 -12.09 -33.48
C LEU A 27 79.19 -12.11 -32.55
N ARG A 28 80.30 -12.66 -33.04
CA ARG A 28 81.52 -12.88 -32.24
C ARG A 28 82.66 -12.05 -32.85
N ASP A 29 82.81 -10.82 -32.40
CA ASP A 29 83.91 -9.93 -32.78
C ASP A 29 85.18 -10.24 -31.95
N PRO A 30 86.32 -10.62 -32.58
CA PRO A 30 87.50 -11.08 -31.88
C PRO A 30 88.66 -10.05 -31.82
N LEU A 31 88.46 -8.75 -32.08
CA LEU A 31 89.55 -7.77 -32.19
C LEU A 31 89.46 -6.52 -31.28
N ALA A 32 89.00 -6.67 -30.05
CA ALA A 32 89.08 -5.63 -29.01
C ALA A 32 90.03 -6.03 -27.86
N ALA A 33 91.30 -5.60 -27.94
CA ALA A 33 92.31 -5.79 -26.89
C ALA A 33 92.91 -4.45 -26.43
N THR A 34 93.45 -4.44 -25.20
CA THR A 34 94.02 -3.27 -24.48
C THR A 34 92.97 -2.25 -23.98
N ASP A 35 93.14 -1.54 -22.85
CA ASP A 35 94.26 -1.54 -21.88
C ASP A 35 93.80 -1.33 -20.41
N ARG A 36 94.73 -1.52 -19.46
CA ARG A 36 94.85 -0.98 -18.07
C ARG A 36 93.72 -0.04 -17.60
N ARG A 37 93.19 -0.11 -16.36
CA ARG A 37 93.84 -0.09 -15.01
C ARG A 37 92.70 -0.15 -13.94
N VAL A 38 92.81 -0.31 -12.61
CA VAL A 38 93.86 -0.42 -11.57
C VAL A 38 93.38 -1.46 -10.52
N ARG A 39 94.20 -1.87 -9.54
CA ARG A 39 93.73 -2.56 -8.30
C ARG A 39 93.46 -1.56 -7.17
N ALA A 40 92.33 -1.72 -6.47
CA ALA A 40 92.10 -1.14 -5.14
C ALA A 40 91.72 -2.24 -4.14
N ARG A 41 92.55 -2.49 -3.14
CA ARG A 41 92.34 -3.51 -2.09
C ARG A 41 91.94 -2.80 -0.79
N ARG A 42 90.75 -3.09 -0.27
CA ARG A 42 90.37 -2.80 1.13
C ARG A 42 89.45 -3.89 1.67
N ASP A 43 89.79 -4.40 2.83
CA ASP A 43 89.14 -5.58 3.41
C ASP A 43 87.75 -5.28 3.96
N ARG A 44 86.81 -6.20 3.70
CA ARG A 44 85.58 -6.32 4.48
C ARG A 44 85.32 -7.79 4.77
N LYS A 45 85.44 -8.16 6.05
CA LYS A 45 85.34 -9.54 6.53
C LYS A 45 84.00 -10.17 6.10
N ARG A 46 84.03 -11.22 5.28
CA ARG A 46 82.85 -12.06 4.98
C ARG A 46 82.46 -12.88 6.21
N GLN A 47 81.78 -12.26 7.18
CA GLN A 47 81.03 -13.01 8.16
C GLN A 47 79.87 -13.73 7.45
N TRP A 48 79.92 -15.05 7.39
CA TRP A 48 78.75 -15.86 7.03
C TRP A 48 77.66 -15.66 8.09
N ARG A 49 76.65 -14.83 7.80
CA ARG A 49 75.40 -14.85 8.56
C ARG A 49 74.76 -16.22 8.37
N LYS A 50 74.58 -16.97 9.46
CA LYS A 50 73.80 -18.21 9.47
C LYS A 50 72.41 -17.90 8.90
N GLN A 51 72.02 -18.57 7.81
CA GLN A 51 70.63 -18.49 7.33
C GLN A 51 69.71 -19.08 8.40
N THR A 52 68.74 -18.28 8.85
CA THR A 52 67.67 -18.77 9.73
C THR A 52 66.72 -19.67 8.94
N TRP A 53 66.03 -20.57 9.64
CA TRP A 53 65.14 -21.57 9.03
C TRP A 53 64.05 -20.95 8.14
N LEU A 54 63.47 -19.82 8.54
CA LEU A 54 62.52 -19.05 7.72
C LEU A 54 63.13 -18.58 6.40
N GLY A 55 64.41 -18.19 6.38
CA GLY A 55 65.10 -17.76 5.16
C GLY A 55 65.21 -18.88 4.12
N ARG A 56 65.40 -20.14 4.56
CA ARG A 56 65.29 -21.31 3.67
C ARG A 56 63.86 -21.52 3.20
N PHE A 57 62.88 -21.48 4.11
CA PHE A 57 61.47 -21.74 3.79
C PHE A 57 60.89 -20.78 2.73
N VAL A 58 61.15 -19.48 2.86
CA VAL A 58 60.75 -18.47 1.86
C VAL A 58 61.46 -18.72 0.52
N SER A 59 62.73 -19.14 0.53
CA SER A 59 63.48 -19.43 -0.71
C SER A 59 63.03 -20.70 -1.44
N THR A 60 62.42 -21.68 -0.75
CA THR A 60 61.95 -22.93 -1.38
C THR A 60 60.48 -22.90 -1.82
N TYR A 61 59.62 -22.11 -1.17
CA TYR A 61 58.18 -22.05 -1.50
C TYR A 61 57.73 -20.72 -2.13
N GLY A 62 58.54 -19.66 -2.06
CA GLY A 62 58.28 -18.39 -2.72
C GLY A 62 56.92 -17.78 -2.39
N TRP A 63 56.24 -17.22 -3.40
CA TRP A 63 54.93 -16.58 -3.28
C TRP A 63 53.84 -17.49 -2.67
N ARG A 64 54.00 -18.82 -2.77
CA ARG A 64 53.01 -19.80 -2.29
C ARG A 64 52.87 -19.81 -0.77
N ALA A 65 53.90 -19.37 -0.05
CA ALA A 65 53.88 -19.19 1.41
C ALA A 65 52.85 -18.13 1.86
N TYR A 66 52.53 -17.16 1.00
CA TYR A 66 51.50 -16.13 1.25
C TYR A 66 50.18 -16.47 0.56
N ALA A 67 50.21 -17.05 -0.64
CA ALA A 67 49.00 -17.36 -1.39
C ALA A 67 48.09 -18.39 -0.69
N LEU A 68 48.64 -19.45 -0.09
CA LEU A 68 47.84 -20.49 0.56
C LEU A 68 47.04 -19.99 1.78
N PRO A 69 47.63 -19.26 2.76
CA PRO A 69 46.84 -18.72 3.87
C PRO A 69 45.85 -17.62 3.43
N VAL A 70 46.22 -16.77 2.47
CA VAL A 70 45.29 -15.76 1.92
C VAL A 70 44.09 -16.42 1.24
N LEU A 71 44.33 -17.49 0.46
CA LEU A 71 43.27 -18.22 -0.23
C LEU A 71 42.38 -18.97 0.76
N MET A 72 42.93 -19.57 1.83
CA MET A 72 42.12 -20.12 2.93
C MET A 72 41.18 -19.08 3.54
N VAL A 73 41.70 -17.89 3.91
CA VAL A 73 40.88 -16.82 4.49
C VAL A 73 39.77 -16.38 3.54
N LEU A 74 40.07 -16.23 2.24
CA LEU A 74 39.05 -15.93 1.22
C LEU A 74 37.97 -17.03 1.13
N THR A 75 38.35 -18.32 1.13
CA THR A 75 37.38 -19.42 1.13
C THR A 75 36.51 -19.38 2.40
N THR A 76 37.07 -19.10 3.57
CA THR A 76 36.31 -18.97 4.82
C THR A 76 35.33 -17.79 4.79
N VAL A 77 35.74 -16.64 4.23
CA VAL A 77 34.85 -15.48 4.05
C VAL A 77 33.72 -15.77 3.06
N VAL A 78 34.00 -16.45 1.94
CA VAL A 78 32.98 -16.85 0.97
C VAL A 78 31.99 -17.85 1.58
N VAL A 79 32.47 -18.88 2.30
CA VAL A 79 31.61 -19.85 3.00
C VAL A 79 30.77 -19.15 4.09
N TYR A 80 31.35 -18.18 4.81
CA TYR A 80 30.59 -17.38 5.77
C TYR A 80 29.48 -16.58 5.08
N GLN A 81 29.77 -15.92 3.95
CA GLN A 81 28.77 -15.15 3.18
C GLN A 81 27.66 -16.03 2.58
N THR A 82 27.95 -17.26 2.15
CA THR A 82 26.91 -18.19 1.67
C THR A 82 26.04 -18.76 2.79
N VAL A 83 26.56 -18.88 4.01
CA VAL A 83 25.81 -19.38 5.19
C VAL A 83 25.05 -18.26 5.92
N THR A 84 25.58 -17.04 5.96
CA THR A 84 24.95 -15.89 6.66
C THR A 84 24.04 -15.04 5.78
N GLY A 85 23.96 -15.35 4.47
CA GLY A 85 22.86 -14.95 3.60
C GLY A 85 22.94 -13.53 3.04
N THR A 86 23.55 -13.39 1.86
CA THR A 86 23.26 -12.26 0.97
C THR A 86 21.96 -12.53 0.20
N SER A 87 20.81 -12.23 0.82
CA SER A 87 19.53 -12.16 0.13
C SER A 87 19.57 -11.01 -0.88
N THR A 88 19.74 -11.35 -2.16
CA THR A 88 19.67 -10.37 -3.25
C THR A 88 18.26 -9.75 -3.29
N PRO A 89 18.13 -8.42 -3.24
CA PRO A 89 16.83 -7.79 -3.42
C PRO A 89 16.31 -8.09 -4.83
N ARG A 90 15.30 -8.95 -4.91
CA ARG A 90 14.48 -9.10 -6.12
C ARG A 90 13.94 -7.71 -6.48
N PRO A 91 13.97 -7.27 -7.75
CA PRO A 91 13.36 -6.00 -8.13
C PRO A 91 11.92 -5.99 -7.65
N ALA A 92 11.58 -5.04 -6.78
CA ALA A 92 10.23 -4.90 -6.27
C ALA A 92 9.35 -4.39 -7.42
N ALA A 93 8.63 -5.30 -8.06
CA ALA A 93 7.38 -4.92 -8.71
C ALA A 93 6.53 -4.23 -7.62
N ALA A 94 5.95 -3.09 -7.95
CA ALA A 94 5.20 -2.28 -6.99
C ALA A 94 3.91 -2.99 -6.56
N GLN A 95 4.02 -3.89 -5.59
CA GLN A 95 2.89 -4.43 -4.86
C GLN A 95 2.36 -3.33 -3.95
N THR A 96 1.44 -2.53 -4.48
CA THR A 96 0.50 -1.77 -3.66
C THR A 96 -0.16 -2.76 -2.68
N VAL A 97 0.15 -2.65 -1.39
CA VAL A 97 -0.43 -3.52 -0.35
C VAL A 97 -1.84 -3.02 -0.03
N ARG A 98 -2.73 -3.14 -1.02
CA ARG A 98 -4.17 -3.19 -0.83
C ARG A 98 -4.48 -4.62 -0.40
N ASP A 99 -4.49 -4.84 0.91
CA ASP A 99 -4.94 -6.12 1.48
C ASP A 99 -6.32 -6.47 0.90
N SER A 100 -6.47 -7.69 0.38
CA SER A 100 -7.75 -8.13 -0.19
C SER A 100 -8.86 -7.99 0.85
N PRO A 101 -10.02 -7.37 0.51
CA PRO A 101 -11.09 -7.16 1.47
C PRO A 101 -11.59 -8.49 2.06
N ALA A 102 -11.99 -8.47 3.33
CA ALA A 102 -12.47 -9.63 4.08
C ALA A 102 -13.94 -9.97 3.72
N ILE A 103 -14.20 -10.22 2.43
CA ILE A 103 -15.55 -10.30 1.85
C ILE A 103 -16.41 -11.31 2.60
N GLY A 104 -17.49 -10.83 3.23
CA GLY A 104 -18.47 -11.65 3.95
C GLY A 104 -18.03 -12.13 5.35
N VAL A 105 -16.87 -11.71 5.85
CA VAL A 105 -16.43 -12.01 7.23
C VAL A 105 -17.05 -11.01 8.20
N VAL A 106 -18.12 -11.42 8.88
CA VAL A 106 -18.77 -10.60 9.91
C VAL A 106 -17.99 -10.68 11.22
N GLY A 107 -17.13 -9.68 11.46
CA GLY A 107 -16.46 -9.48 12.75
C GLY A 107 -17.41 -8.97 13.84
N THR A 108 -16.88 -8.66 15.03
CA THR A 108 -17.63 -8.03 16.13
C THR A 108 -17.11 -6.64 16.51
N ALA A 109 -16.01 -6.19 15.89
CA ALA A 109 -15.50 -4.83 16.06
C ALA A 109 -16.41 -3.83 15.33
N ILE A 110 -16.64 -2.68 15.96
CA ILE A 110 -17.25 -1.52 15.31
C ILE A 110 -16.15 -0.82 14.51
N LEU A 111 -16.44 -0.46 13.27
CA LEU A 111 -15.55 0.30 12.39
C LEU A 111 -16.03 1.76 12.34
N ASP A 112 -15.09 2.69 12.17
CA ASP A 112 -15.27 4.16 12.18
C ASP A 112 -15.80 4.77 13.48
N ALA A 113 -15.81 4.00 14.56
CA ALA A 113 -15.88 4.54 15.91
C ALA A 113 -14.55 5.27 16.24
N PRO A 114 -14.55 6.55 16.66
CA PRO A 114 -13.33 7.23 17.08
C PRO A 114 -12.65 6.52 18.25
N PRO A 115 -11.30 6.54 18.33
CA PRO A 115 -10.57 5.97 19.45
C PRO A 115 -11.09 6.43 20.82
N ARG A 116 -11.42 5.45 21.68
CA ARG A 116 -11.74 5.71 23.09
C ARG A 116 -10.55 6.39 23.76
N GLY A 117 -10.83 7.38 24.61
CA GLY A 117 -9.76 8.18 25.21
C GLY A 117 -9.21 9.32 24.35
N LEU A 118 -9.84 9.69 23.21
CA LEU A 118 -9.69 11.01 22.57
C LEU A 118 -10.28 12.16 23.43
N ALA A 119 -10.06 12.10 24.75
CA ALA A 119 -10.57 13.02 25.77
C ALA A 119 -9.94 14.43 25.70
N VAL A 120 -8.94 14.62 24.83
CA VAL A 120 -8.41 15.93 24.44
C VAL A 120 -8.65 16.12 22.95
N PHE A 121 -9.93 16.28 22.60
CA PHE A 121 -10.26 17.00 21.37
C PHE A 121 -9.85 18.46 21.60
N ASP A 122 -8.67 18.82 21.10
CA ASP A 122 -8.19 20.19 21.14
C ASP A 122 -9.20 21.07 20.38
N ALA A 123 -9.74 22.10 21.05
CA ALA A 123 -10.69 23.04 20.44
C ALA A 123 -10.08 23.81 19.24
N ASN A 124 -8.76 23.71 19.04
CA ASN A 124 -8.01 24.25 17.91
C ASN A 124 -7.86 23.27 16.73
N LEU A 125 -8.45 22.06 16.77
CA LEU A 125 -8.52 21.14 15.63
C LEU A 125 -9.85 21.32 14.88
N PRO A 126 -9.87 21.91 13.66
CA PRO A 126 -11.10 22.05 12.88
C PRO A 126 -11.62 20.71 12.35
N ALA A 127 -10.73 19.71 12.22
CA ALA A 127 -11.04 18.39 11.70
C ALA A 127 -12.18 17.72 12.49
N GLY A 128 -13.25 17.36 11.80
CA GLY A 128 -14.44 16.78 12.42
C GLY A 128 -15.41 17.77 13.05
N THR A 129 -15.20 19.08 12.94
CA THR A 129 -16.26 20.07 13.24
C THR A 129 -17.50 19.80 12.39
N LEU A 130 -18.70 19.92 12.97
CA LEU A 130 -19.95 19.90 12.23
C LEU A 130 -20.16 21.28 11.58
N PRO A 131 -20.32 21.39 10.24
CA PRO A 131 -20.63 22.67 9.61
C PRO A 131 -21.91 23.31 10.16
N ASP A 132 -22.05 24.62 9.95
CA ASP A 132 -23.34 25.29 10.08
C ASP A 132 -24.32 24.83 8.99
N GLY A 133 -25.62 24.92 9.27
CA GLY A 133 -26.66 24.45 8.37
C GLY A 133 -28.00 24.29 9.08
N GLY A 134 -28.94 23.59 8.43
CA GLY A 134 -30.29 23.40 8.94
C GLY A 134 -30.39 22.62 10.26
N PRO A 135 -31.58 22.60 10.89
CA PRO A 135 -31.85 21.76 12.05
C PRO A 135 -31.76 20.26 11.70
N PHE A 136 -31.64 19.43 12.74
CA PHE A 136 -31.70 17.98 12.70
C PHE A 136 -32.29 17.51 14.05
N THR A 137 -32.73 16.26 14.13
CA THR A 137 -33.26 15.66 15.36
C THR A 137 -32.12 15.10 16.22
N GLU A 138 -31.80 15.77 17.33
CA GLU A 138 -30.75 15.36 18.28
C GLU A 138 -30.91 13.92 18.82
N ALA A 139 -32.15 13.43 18.97
CA ALA A 139 -32.47 12.09 19.47
C ALA A 139 -33.80 11.59 18.89
N GLY A 140 -33.77 10.40 18.29
CA GLY A 140 -34.95 9.62 17.90
C GLY A 140 -35.27 8.50 18.89
N ASP A 141 -36.26 7.67 18.51
CA ASP A 141 -36.88 6.65 19.36
C ASP A 141 -36.05 5.37 19.53
N LYS A 142 -34.88 5.25 18.87
CA LYS A 142 -34.06 4.01 18.78
C LYS A 142 -34.82 2.79 18.22
N THR A 143 -35.92 3.05 17.52
CA THR A 143 -36.70 2.08 16.75
C THR A 143 -36.69 2.45 15.27
N TRP A 144 -36.93 1.47 14.41
CA TRP A 144 -36.65 1.57 12.98
C TRP A 144 -37.91 1.38 12.15
N ARG A 145 -38.08 2.18 11.10
CA ARG A 145 -38.97 1.85 9.97
C ARG A 145 -38.13 1.49 8.76
N VAL A 146 -38.51 0.42 8.06
CA VAL A 146 -37.94 0.08 6.75
C VAL A 146 -38.59 0.99 5.72
N VAL A 147 -37.80 1.64 4.88
CA VAL A 147 -38.33 2.42 3.76
C VAL A 147 -38.76 1.43 2.66
N PRO A 148 -40.03 1.44 2.19
CA PRO A 148 -40.49 0.52 1.16
C PRO A 148 -39.72 0.65 -0.15
N GLY A 149 -39.57 -0.46 -0.87
CA GLY A 149 -38.86 -0.55 -2.14
C GLY A 149 -37.78 -1.63 -2.16
N THR A 150 -37.58 -2.19 -3.35
CA THR A 150 -36.58 -3.22 -3.64
C THR A 150 -35.85 -2.89 -4.95
N THR A 151 -34.67 -3.47 -5.17
CA THR A 151 -33.93 -3.35 -6.44
C THR A 151 -33.73 -4.73 -7.06
N PRO A 152 -33.55 -4.83 -8.40
CA PRO A 152 -32.86 -5.98 -8.98
C PRO A 152 -31.42 -6.09 -8.42
N GLN A 153 -30.75 -7.20 -8.70
CA GLN A 153 -29.31 -7.30 -8.46
C GLN A 153 -28.55 -6.32 -9.37
N VAL A 154 -27.66 -5.52 -8.79
CA VAL A 154 -26.70 -4.69 -9.53
C VAL A 154 -25.28 -5.06 -9.11
N GLY A 155 -24.37 -5.17 -10.08
CA GLY A 155 -23.07 -5.84 -9.93
C GLY A 155 -23.13 -7.33 -10.26
N GLN A 156 -21.97 -7.95 -10.54
CA GLN A 156 -21.90 -9.36 -10.95
C GLN A 156 -21.99 -10.31 -9.76
N GLY A 157 -21.41 -9.95 -8.61
CA GLY A 157 -21.50 -10.75 -7.38
C GLY A 157 -20.74 -12.07 -7.42
N THR A 158 -19.64 -12.14 -8.17
CA THR A 158 -18.90 -13.41 -8.40
C THR A 158 -18.29 -14.02 -7.13
N VAL A 159 -18.22 -13.27 -6.03
CA VAL A 159 -17.89 -13.76 -4.69
C VAL A 159 -19.06 -13.61 -3.74
N LYS A 160 -19.75 -12.45 -3.72
CA LYS A 160 -20.82 -12.16 -2.78
C LYS A 160 -21.87 -11.21 -3.34
N VAL A 161 -23.13 -11.64 -3.28
CA VAL A 161 -24.30 -10.76 -3.36
C VAL A 161 -24.70 -10.35 -1.94
N PHE A 162 -24.73 -9.05 -1.67
CA PHE A 162 -25.18 -8.46 -0.41
C PHE A 162 -26.65 -8.05 -0.49
N ARG A 163 -27.45 -8.50 0.47
CA ARG A 163 -28.86 -8.11 0.62
C ARG A 163 -28.97 -7.07 1.72
N TYR A 164 -29.59 -5.93 1.47
CA TYR A 164 -29.66 -4.84 2.44
C TYR A 164 -31.06 -4.24 2.56
N THR A 165 -31.41 -3.79 3.76
CA THR A 165 -32.56 -2.90 3.99
C THR A 165 -32.08 -1.45 4.01
N VAL A 166 -32.98 -0.52 3.64
CA VAL A 166 -32.86 0.89 3.99
C VAL A 166 -33.82 1.17 5.13
N GLU A 167 -33.31 1.67 6.23
CA GLU A 167 -34.06 1.93 7.47
C GLU A 167 -33.84 3.38 7.91
N ILE A 168 -34.81 3.93 8.65
CA ILE A 168 -34.72 5.27 9.25
C ILE A 168 -35.20 5.18 10.69
N GLU A 169 -34.54 5.90 11.60
CA GLU A 169 -34.96 6.00 12.99
C GLU A 169 -36.31 6.73 13.11
N ASN A 170 -37.19 6.22 13.96
CA ASN A 170 -38.44 6.91 14.28
C ASN A 170 -38.15 8.16 15.14
N GLY A 171 -38.94 9.21 14.96
CA GLY A 171 -38.74 10.52 15.59
C GLY A 171 -37.89 11.53 14.79
N LEU A 172 -37.18 11.11 13.72
CA LEU A 172 -36.46 12.07 12.84
C LEU A 172 -37.42 12.96 12.04
N ASP A 173 -37.06 14.23 11.82
CA ASP A 173 -37.79 15.16 10.94
C ASP A 173 -37.18 15.15 9.53
N PRO A 174 -37.84 14.54 8.53
CA PRO A 174 -37.27 14.39 7.21
C PRO A 174 -37.40 15.63 6.32
N THR A 175 -37.93 16.75 6.85
CA THR A 175 -38.11 18.01 6.12
C THR A 175 -36.80 18.53 5.53
N MET A 176 -35.70 18.45 6.28
CA MET A 176 -34.39 18.97 5.86
C MET A 176 -33.65 18.12 4.81
N TYR A 177 -34.15 16.93 4.47
CA TYR A 177 -33.53 16.06 3.47
C TYR A 177 -34.49 15.46 2.44
N GLY A 178 -35.75 15.89 2.41
CA GLY A 178 -36.69 15.60 1.32
C GLY A 178 -37.53 14.33 1.50
N GLY A 179 -37.75 13.87 2.73
CA GLY A 179 -38.53 12.65 2.99
C GLY A 179 -37.68 11.38 3.04
N ASP A 180 -38.25 10.32 3.63
CA ASP A 180 -37.63 8.99 3.74
C ASP A 180 -37.19 8.43 2.36
N ASN A 181 -38.00 8.69 1.34
CA ASN A 181 -37.72 8.26 -0.03
C ASN A 181 -36.47 8.93 -0.63
N ALA A 182 -36.13 10.16 -0.23
CA ALA A 182 -34.93 10.84 -0.73
C ALA A 182 -33.65 10.26 -0.13
N PHE A 183 -33.67 9.82 1.14
CA PHE A 183 -32.58 9.03 1.73
C PHE A 183 -32.41 7.71 0.97
N ALA A 184 -33.49 6.95 0.79
CA ALA A 184 -33.44 5.67 0.12
C ALA A 184 -33.02 5.76 -1.36
N GLN A 185 -33.49 6.77 -2.09
CA GLN A 185 -33.05 7.02 -3.47
C GLN A 185 -31.55 7.37 -3.54
N MET A 186 -31.00 8.14 -2.59
CA MET A 186 -29.57 8.42 -2.56
C MET A 186 -28.74 7.16 -2.28
N VAL A 187 -29.20 6.28 -1.39
CA VAL A 187 -28.58 4.97 -1.15
C VAL A 187 -28.60 4.11 -2.41
N ASP A 188 -29.77 3.94 -3.03
CA ASP A 188 -29.94 3.13 -4.24
C ASP A 188 -29.07 3.68 -5.40
N GLN A 189 -29.10 5.00 -5.65
CA GLN A 189 -28.31 5.64 -6.70
C GLN A 189 -26.80 5.59 -6.45
N THR A 190 -26.37 5.52 -5.19
CA THR A 190 -24.95 5.39 -4.85
C THR A 190 -24.45 3.96 -5.08
N LEU A 191 -25.16 2.96 -4.56
CA LEU A 191 -24.72 1.55 -4.66
C LEU A 191 -24.90 0.95 -6.06
N THR A 192 -25.83 1.48 -6.86
CA THR A 192 -26.01 1.08 -8.27
C THR A 192 -25.11 1.83 -9.25
N ASN A 193 -24.30 2.79 -8.79
CA ASN A 193 -23.43 3.59 -9.65
C ASN A 193 -22.23 2.78 -10.17
N PRO A 194 -21.84 2.89 -11.45
CA PRO A 194 -20.63 2.22 -11.99
C PRO A 194 -19.30 2.79 -11.46
N LYS A 195 -19.32 3.88 -10.68
CA LYS A 195 -18.21 4.38 -9.86
C LYS A 195 -18.18 3.82 -8.43
N GLY A 196 -19.28 3.20 -8.00
CA GLY A 196 -19.44 2.56 -6.69
C GLY A 196 -18.86 1.14 -6.67
N TRP A 197 -19.09 0.44 -5.56
CA TRP A 197 -18.53 -0.89 -5.30
C TRP A 197 -18.84 -1.96 -6.38
N THR A 198 -19.95 -1.82 -7.11
CA THR A 198 -20.35 -2.74 -8.20
C THR A 198 -19.43 -2.73 -9.41
N HIS A 199 -18.48 -1.79 -9.50
CA HIS A 199 -17.39 -1.81 -10.47
C HIS A 199 -16.48 -3.05 -10.30
N ASN A 200 -16.29 -3.52 -9.07
CA ASN A 200 -15.60 -4.78 -8.80
C ASN A 200 -16.59 -5.96 -9.01
N PRO A 201 -16.34 -6.88 -9.95
CA PRO A 201 -17.25 -8.00 -10.23
C PRO A 201 -17.45 -8.95 -9.05
N GLN A 202 -16.56 -8.95 -8.05
CA GLN A 202 -16.74 -9.74 -6.82
C GLN A 202 -18.03 -9.38 -6.06
N PHE A 203 -18.49 -8.13 -6.18
CA PHE A 203 -19.62 -7.59 -5.44
C PHE A 203 -20.89 -7.47 -6.28
N ALA A 204 -22.03 -7.63 -5.61
CA ALA A 204 -23.34 -7.18 -6.08
C ALA A 204 -24.23 -6.81 -4.89
N PHE A 205 -25.24 -5.97 -5.13
CA PHE A 205 -26.20 -5.53 -4.11
C PHE A 205 -27.64 -5.77 -4.57
N VAL A 206 -28.50 -6.11 -3.61
CA VAL A 206 -29.95 -6.25 -3.77
C VAL A 206 -30.63 -5.56 -2.58
N ARG A 207 -31.38 -4.49 -2.81
CA ARG A 207 -32.24 -3.91 -1.78
C ARG A 207 -33.45 -4.80 -1.55
N ILE A 208 -33.72 -5.11 -0.29
CA ILE A 208 -34.89 -5.85 0.18
C ILE A 208 -35.65 -5.03 1.23
N GLU A 209 -36.97 -5.23 1.30
CA GLU A 209 -37.83 -4.64 2.32
C GLU A 209 -38.32 -5.65 3.37
N SER A 210 -38.08 -6.95 3.14
CA SER A 210 -38.46 -8.04 4.05
C SER A 210 -37.50 -9.23 3.96
N GLY A 211 -37.49 -10.07 5.00
CA GLY A 211 -36.55 -11.18 5.17
C GLY A 211 -35.29 -10.80 5.96
N LYS A 212 -34.21 -11.58 5.82
CA LYS A 212 -32.93 -11.34 6.50
C LYS A 212 -31.93 -10.64 5.57
N PRO A 213 -31.54 -9.38 5.82
CA PRO A 213 -30.42 -8.74 5.15
C PRO A 213 -29.08 -9.21 5.73
N ASP A 214 -28.01 -9.02 4.97
CA ASP A 214 -26.62 -9.10 5.44
C ASP A 214 -26.26 -7.90 6.33
N PHE A 215 -26.73 -6.69 5.97
CA PHE A 215 -26.59 -5.46 6.77
C PHE A 215 -27.73 -4.45 6.47
N ARG A 216 -27.86 -3.43 7.32
CA ARG A 216 -28.93 -2.42 7.26
C ARG A 216 -28.33 -1.02 7.13
N ILE A 217 -28.72 -0.26 6.10
CA ILE A 217 -28.28 1.13 5.93
C ILE A 217 -29.31 2.04 6.60
N SER A 218 -28.89 2.76 7.64
CA SER A 218 -29.81 3.39 8.60
C SER A 218 -29.53 4.86 8.79
N LEU A 219 -30.49 5.75 8.50
CA LEU A 219 -30.40 7.16 8.89
C LEU A 219 -30.86 7.33 10.34
N VAL A 220 -29.99 7.84 11.22
CA VAL A 220 -30.23 7.88 12.67
C VAL A 220 -29.74 9.19 13.30
N SER A 221 -30.36 9.56 14.42
CA SER A 221 -30.02 10.75 15.20
C SER A 221 -28.63 10.66 15.84
N PRO A 222 -27.94 11.80 16.07
CA PRO A 222 -26.71 11.91 16.87
C PRO A 222 -26.70 11.05 18.15
N THR A 223 -27.73 11.15 18.98
CA THR A 223 -27.82 10.40 20.25
C THR A 223 -27.89 8.88 20.04
N THR A 224 -28.34 8.43 18.88
CA THR A 224 -28.45 7.00 18.54
C THR A 224 -27.20 6.48 17.83
N VAL A 225 -26.51 7.28 17.01
CA VAL A 225 -25.13 6.95 16.57
C VAL A 225 -24.24 6.76 17.80
N ARG A 226 -24.27 7.71 18.76
CA ARG A 226 -23.40 7.68 19.93
C ARG A 226 -23.48 6.36 20.69
N GLY A 227 -24.70 5.86 20.94
CA GLY A 227 -24.94 4.56 21.56
C GLY A 227 -24.75 3.34 20.64
N GLY A 228 -25.01 3.48 19.33
CA GLY A 228 -24.86 2.40 18.34
C GLY A 228 -23.41 2.08 17.98
N CYS A 229 -22.51 3.06 18.12
CA CYS A 229 -21.13 2.99 17.68
C CYS A 229 -20.11 3.12 18.83
N GLY A 230 -20.54 3.53 20.03
CA GLY A 230 -19.69 3.61 21.23
C GLY A 230 -18.92 4.92 21.39
N TYR A 231 -19.52 6.05 20.98
CA TYR A 231 -18.93 7.38 21.14
C TYR A 231 -19.00 7.86 22.59
N GLU A 232 -17.87 8.36 23.09
CA GLU A 232 -17.77 9.06 24.39
C GLU A 232 -17.88 10.59 24.25
N PHE A 233 -17.81 11.13 23.02
CA PHE A 233 -17.65 12.57 22.72
C PHE A 233 -18.67 13.09 21.69
N ARG A 234 -18.82 14.43 21.62
CA ARG A 234 -19.72 15.13 20.67
C ARG A 234 -19.11 15.24 19.26
N LEU A 235 -18.72 14.11 18.69
CA LEU A 235 -18.33 14.03 17.28
C LEU A 235 -19.49 13.43 16.50
N GLU A 236 -20.07 14.22 15.61
CA GLU A 236 -21.05 13.70 14.68
C GLU A 236 -20.31 13.04 13.52
N THR A 237 -20.38 11.73 13.46
CA THR A 237 -19.85 10.86 12.41
C THR A 237 -20.75 9.64 12.27
N SER A 238 -20.55 8.89 11.20
CA SER A 238 -21.23 7.62 10.92
C SER A 238 -20.43 6.45 11.51
N CYS A 239 -20.90 5.20 11.37
CA CYS A 239 -20.09 4.00 11.64
C CYS A 239 -20.71 2.70 11.07
N TYR A 240 -19.92 1.63 10.97
CA TYR A 240 -20.42 0.28 10.77
C TYR A 240 -20.31 -0.57 12.05
N ASN A 241 -21.46 -0.99 12.61
CA ASN A 241 -21.52 -1.95 13.70
C ASN A 241 -22.08 -3.31 13.22
N PRO A 242 -21.25 -4.38 13.12
CA PRO A 242 -21.68 -5.72 12.71
C PRO A 242 -22.46 -6.51 13.80
N SER A 243 -22.69 -5.94 14.98
CA SER A 243 -23.20 -6.65 16.16
C SER A 243 -24.26 -5.89 16.98
N PHE A 244 -24.83 -4.82 16.41
CA PHE A 244 -25.87 -4.03 17.08
C PHE A 244 -27.11 -4.87 17.43
N GLY A 245 -27.85 -4.49 18.48
CA GLY A 245 -28.99 -5.29 18.98
C GLY A 245 -28.63 -6.54 19.79
N GLY A 246 -27.35 -6.77 20.10
CA GLY A 246 -26.92 -7.83 21.02
C GLY A 246 -27.04 -9.23 20.41
N MET A 247 -27.92 -10.08 20.96
CA MET A 247 -28.02 -11.48 20.54
C MET A 247 -28.47 -11.64 19.08
N ASP A 248 -29.32 -10.74 18.59
CA ASP A 248 -29.85 -10.79 17.21
C ASP A 248 -28.85 -10.34 16.14
N ARG A 249 -27.71 -9.75 16.55
CA ARG A 249 -26.60 -9.26 15.69
C ARG A 249 -27.08 -8.60 14.40
N GLN A 250 -27.79 -7.49 14.56
CA GLN A 250 -28.26 -6.67 13.46
C GLN A 250 -27.10 -5.81 12.91
N SER A 251 -26.29 -6.36 12.01
CA SER A 251 -25.28 -5.60 11.26
C SER A 251 -25.90 -4.32 10.67
N ARG A 252 -25.35 -3.16 11.03
CA ARG A 252 -25.94 -1.86 10.74
C ARG A 252 -24.87 -0.83 10.37
N VAL A 253 -25.03 -0.25 9.18
CA VAL A 253 -24.39 1.00 8.76
C VAL A 253 -25.24 2.13 9.34
N PHE A 254 -24.64 2.90 10.24
CA PHE A 254 -25.25 4.07 10.90
C PHE A 254 -24.84 5.34 10.15
N ILE A 255 -25.78 5.95 9.46
CA ILE A 255 -25.62 7.26 8.83
C ILE A 255 -26.14 8.34 9.77
N ASN A 256 -25.28 9.27 10.18
CA ASN A 256 -25.62 10.33 11.12
C ASN A 256 -26.46 11.44 10.46
N GLU A 257 -27.65 11.72 10.99
CA GLU A 257 -28.56 12.73 10.45
C GLU A 257 -27.98 14.15 10.45
N ALA A 258 -27.24 14.56 11.49
CA ALA A 258 -26.64 15.90 11.55
C ALA A 258 -25.64 16.11 10.40
N ARG A 259 -24.84 15.08 10.09
CA ARG A 259 -23.98 15.03 8.90
C ARG A 259 -24.75 14.88 7.60
N TRP A 260 -25.86 14.16 7.59
CA TRP A 260 -26.72 14.04 6.42
C TRP A 260 -27.32 15.39 6.01
N VAL A 261 -27.67 16.25 6.98
CA VAL A 261 -28.19 17.61 6.74
C VAL A 261 -27.06 18.59 6.39
N ARG A 262 -25.93 18.57 7.10
CA ARG A 262 -24.91 19.65 7.05
C ARG A 262 -23.59 19.29 6.36
N GLY A 263 -23.36 18.02 6.03
CA GLY A 263 -22.13 17.54 5.41
C GLY A 263 -20.90 17.58 6.33
N ALA A 264 -19.72 17.65 5.71
CA ALA A 264 -18.44 17.79 6.40
C ALA A 264 -17.59 18.89 5.75
N VAL A 265 -16.73 19.53 6.55
CA VAL A 265 -15.91 20.67 6.13
C VAL A 265 -15.08 20.39 4.87
N PRO A 266 -14.44 19.20 4.68
CA PRO A 266 -13.63 18.92 3.48
C PRO A 266 -14.42 18.81 2.17
N PHE A 267 -15.76 18.84 2.20
CA PHE A 267 -16.62 18.85 1.01
C PHE A 267 -17.08 20.25 0.59
N GLU A 268 -16.61 21.31 1.27
CA GLU A 268 -16.77 22.72 0.85
C GLU A 268 -18.23 23.17 0.62
N GLY A 269 -19.19 22.49 1.26
CA GLY A 269 -20.63 22.74 1.12
C GLY A 269 -21.35 21.80 0.14
N ASP A 270 -20.65 20.94 -0.60
CA ASP A 270 -21.26 19.88 -1.41
C ASP A 270 -21.73 18.71 -0.52
N VAL A 271 -22.87 18.93 0.13
CA VAL A 271 -23.61 17.92 0.90
C VAL A 271 -24.04 16.76 -0.01
N GLY A 272 -24.21 16.97 -1.32
CA GLY A 272 -24.53 15.91 -2.28
C GLY A 272 -23.41 14.89 -2.41
N SER A 273 -22.19 15.36 -2.66
CA SER A 273 -20.98 14.52 -2.64
C SER A 273 -20.74 13.92 -1.25
N TYR A 274 -20.92 14.66 -0.15
CA TYR A 274 -20.74 14.08 1.18
C TYR A 274 -21.68 12.89 1.45
N ARG A 275 -22.95 12.99 1.04
CA ARG A 275 -23.93 11.90 1.17
C ARG A 275 -23.51 10.65 0.40
N GLN A 276 -22.98 10.81 -0.82
CA GLN A 276 -22.45 9.71 -1.63
C GLN A 276 -21.18 9.10 -1.01
N TYR A 277 -20.28 9.94 -0.49
CA TYR A 277 -19.08 9.52 0.23
C TYR A 277 -19.44 8.64 1.42
N VAL A 278 -20.30 9.12 2.33
CA VAL A 278 -20.56 8.41 3.59
C VAL A 278 -21.33 7.12 3.37
N ILE A 279 -22.18 7.03 2.32
CA ILE A 279 -22.77 5.75 1.92
C ILE A 279 -21.69 4.78 1.41
N ASN A 280 -20.79 5.21 0.53
CA ASN A 280 -19.75 4.33 0.00
C ASN A 280 -18.72 3.90 1.07
N HIS A 281 -18.29 4.80 1.94
CA HIS A 281 -17.32 4.57 3.01
C HIS A 281 -17.80 3.49 3.99
N GLU A 282 -18.96 3.71 4.61
CA GLU A 282 -19.55 2.84 5.62
C GLU A 282 -19.98 1.49 5.05
N VAL A 283 -20.46 1.46 3.79
CA VAL A 283 -20.74 0.20 3.08
C VAL A 283 -19.44 -0.51 2.70
N GLY A 284 -18.34 0.21 2.46
CA GLY A 284 -16.99 -0.35 2.31
C GLY A 284 -16.60 -1.18 3.54
N HIS A 285 -16.79 -0.61 4.73
CA HIS A 285 -16.62 -1.31 6.00
C HIS A 285 -17.56 -2.52 6.14
N ALA A 286 -18.83 -2.39 5.72
CA ALA A 286 -19.80 -3.49 5.74
C ALA A 286 -19.49 -4.65 4.76
N ILE A 287 -18.82 -4.40 3.62
CA ILE A 287 -18.48 -5.42 2.63
C ILE A 287 -17.07 -6.03 2.81
N GLY A 288 -16.25 -5.48 3.71
CA GLY A 288 -14.97 -6.08 4.15
C GLY A 288 -13.71 -5.23 3.98
N TYR A 289 -13.81 -3.94 3.68
CA TYR A 289 -12.67 -3.01 3.76
C TYR A 289 -12.50 -2.57 5.21
N LEU A 290 -11.62 -3.23 5.98
CA LEU A 290 -11.61 -3.13 7.45
C LEU A 290 -10.74 -1.99 8.04
N ARG A 291 -10.17 -1.11 7.21
CA ARG A 291 -9.22 -0.06 7.61
C ARG A 291 -9.40 1.18 6.76
N HIS A 292 -8.99 2.34 7.28
CA HIS A 292 -8.87 3.53 6.46
C HIS A 292 -7.71 3.43 5.46
N GLU A 293 -7.80 4.15 4.34
CA GLU A 293 -6.70 4.32 3.38
C GLU A 293 -6.19 5.78 3.41
N PRO A 294 -4.87 6.02 3.48
CA PRO A 294 -4.30 7.38 3.47
C PRO A 294 -4.35 8.02 2.07
N CYS A 295 -4.27 9.35 2.02
CA CYS A 295 -4.00 10.09 0.78
C CYS A 295 -2.65 9.67 0.19
N ASP A 296 -2.64 9.07 -1.01
CA ASP A 296 -1.39 8.59 -1.63
C ASP A 296 -0.62 9.71 -2.35
N GLN A 297 -1.32 10.59 -3.06
CA GLN A 297 -0.73 11.69 -3.84
C GLN A 297 -1.25 13.06 -3.38
N GLN A 298 -0.32 13.99 -3.13
CA GLN A 298 -0.63 15.40 -2.85
C GLN A 298 -1.51 16.03 -3.95
N GLY A 299 -2.67 16.58 -3.57
CA GLY A 299 -3.66 17.14 -4.51
C GLY A 299 -4.42 16.12 -5.35
N GLY A 300 -4.16 14.82 -5.15
CA GLY A 300 -4.91 13.72 -5.73
C GLY A 300 -6.37 13.69 -5.25
N LEU A 301 -7.13 12.70 -5.72
CA LEU A 301 -8.41 12.36 -5.11
C LEU A 301 -8.14 11.48 -3.90
N ALA A 302 -8.85 11.73 -2.79
CA ALA A 302 -8.78 10.84 -1.63
C ALA A 302 -9.30 9.44 -2.01
N PRO A 303 -8.72 8.36 -1.48
CA PRO A 303 -9.38 7.06 -1.50
C PRO A 303 -10.74 7.16 -0.79
N VAL A 304 -11.75 6.41 -1.23
CA VAL A 304 -13.07 6.47 -0.57
C VAL A 304 -13.01 5.95 0.86
N MET A 305 -12.03 5.11 1.20
CA MET A 305 -11.77 4.63 2.57
C MET A 305 -10.93 5.61 3.42
N MET A 306 -10.54 6.79 2.91
CA MET A 306 -10.00 7.85 3.78
C MET A 306 -11.13 8.45 4.63
N GLN A 307 -10.89 8.82 5.90
CA GLN A 307 -11.93 9.40 6.78
C GLN A 307 -12.21 10.88 6.46
N GLN A 308 -12.78 11.14 5.28
CA GLN A 308 -13.06 12.48 4.76
C GLN A 308 -14.15 13.23 5.55
N THR A 309 -14.86 12.60 6.50
CA THR A 309 -15.72 13.32 7.45
C THR A 309 -14.91 14.22 8.39
N PHE A 310 -13.67 13.82 8.70
CA PHE A 310 -12.78 14.59 9.57
C PHE A 310 -11.87 15.53 8.78
N SER A 311 -11.06 14.99 7.86
CA SER A 311 -10.09 15.75 7.06
C SER A 311 -9.66 14.94 5.82
N THR A 312 -9.18 15.62 4.78
CA THR A 312 -8.45 15.00 3.66
C THR A 312 -6.94 15.13 3.78
N SER A 313 -6.43 15.59 4.93
CA SER A 313 -5.00 15.60 5.28
C SER A 313 -4.60 14.32 6.01
N ASN A 314 -3.46 13.73 5.62
CA ASN A 314 -2.85 12.61 6.34
C ASN A 314 -2.36 13.01 7.74
N ASP A 315 -1.94 14.27 7.92
CA ASP A 315 -1.45 14.78 9.21
C ASP A 315 -2.59 14.92 10.24
N ASP A 316 -3.83 15.13 9.77
CA ASP A 316 -5.02 15.05 10.61
C ASP A 316 -5.48 13.61 10.80
N ALA A 317 -5.57 12.82 9.73
CA ALA A 317 -6.03 11.45 9.78
C ALA A 317 -5.16 10.57 10.71
N ALA A 318 -3.84 10.79 10.76
CA ALA A 318 -2.92 10.13 11.69
C ALA A 318 -3.16 10.48 13.17
N LYS A 319 -3.96 11.51 13.50
CA LYS A 319 -4.40 11.80 14.89
C LYS A 319 -5.57 10.91 15.32
N PHE A 320 -6.33 10.39 14.35
CA PHE A 320 -7.50 9.53 14.56
C PHE A 320 -7.19 8.06 14.32
N ASP A 321 -6.30 7.76 13.37
CA ASP A 321 -5.87 6.41 12.99
C ASP A 321 -4.34 6.37 12.77
N PRO A 322 -3.53 6.45 13.84
CA PRO A 322 -2.07 6.38 13.75
C PRO A 322 -1.52 5.00 13.37
N ASP A 323 -2.34 3.95 13.48
CA ASP A 323 -1.96 2.57 13.16
C ASP A 323 -1.94 2.33 11.64
N PHE A 324 -2.85 2.98 10.89
CA PHE A 324 -2.96 2.83 9.43
C PHE A 324 -2.62 4.09 8.63
N VAL A 325 -2.70 5.29 9.22
CA VAL A 325 -2.35 6.56 8.55
C VAL A 325 -1.14 7.22 9.22
N LYS A 326 -0.21 7.75 8.40
CA LYS A 326 1.00 8.43 8.85
C LYS A 326 0.96 9.89 8.45
N ALA A 327 1.36 10.78 9.37
CA ALA A 327 1.62 12.18 9.05
C ALA A 327 2.81 12.28 8.08
N ASP A 328 2.53 12.46 6.79
CA ASP A 328 3.50 12.59 5.70
C ASP A 328 3.34 13.90 4.91
N GLY A 329 2.56 14.86 5.44
CA GLY A 329 2.31 16.17 4.85
C GLY A 329 1.32 16.17 3.68
N LYS A 330 0.82 15.01 3.23
CA LYS A 330 -0.07 14.95 2.08
C LYS A 330 -1.49 15.38 2.43
N THR A 331 -2.10 16.10 1.51
CA THR A 331 -3.52 16.46 1.53
C THR A 331 -4.15 16.18 0.17
N CYS A 332 -5.26 15.46 0.17
CA CYS A 332 -6.05 15.12 -1.02
C CYS A 332 -7.25 16.07 -1.17
N ARG A 333 -7.87 16.07 -2.35
CA ARG A 333 -9.22 16.61 -2.56
C ARG A 333 -10.26 15.56 -2.20
N PHE A 334 -11.45 15.98 -1.78
CA PHE A 334 -12.53 15.05 -1.47
C PHE A 334 -12.91 14.20 -2.68
N ASN A 335 -13.40 12.98 -2.42
CA ASN A 335 -13.82 12.04 -3.43
C ASN A 335 -14.87 11.07 -2.84
N PRO A 336 -16.11 11.08 -3.35
CA PRO A 336 -17.16 10.19 -2.85
C PRO A 336 -17.19 8.80 -3.49
N TRP A 337 -16.26 8.45 -4.39
CA TRP A 337 -16.33 7.21 -5.19
C TRP A 337 -15.10 6.30 -5.06
N PRO A 338 -15.28 4.97 -4.90
CA PRO A 338 -14.15 4.02 -4.96
C PRO A 338 -13.53 3.87 -6.36
N TYR A 339 -14.26 4.16 -7.45
CA TYR A 339 -13.78 3.96 -8.82
C TYR A 339 -13.96 5.18 -9.75
N PRO A 340 -13.01 5.44 -10.67
CA PRO A 340 -11.70 4.79 -10.81
C PRO A 340 -10.85 5.04 -9.57
N ILE A 341 -10.01 4.06 -9.22
CA ILE A 341 -9.15 4.18 -8.04
C ILE A 341 -8.14 5.31 -8.30
N PRO A 342 -7.94 6.26 -7.37
CA PRO A 342 -6.94 7.32 -7.49
C PRO A 342 -5.52 6.81 -7.74
#